data_AF-A0A4P6P5S5-F1
#
_entry.id   AF-A0A4P6P5S5-F1
#
_cell.length_a   1.000
_cell.length_b   1.000
_cell.length_c   1.000
_cell.angle_alpha   90.00
_cell.angle_beta   90.00
_cell.angle_gamma   90.00
#
_symmetry.space_group_name_H-M   'P 1'
#
loop_
_entity.id
_entity.type
_entity.pdbx_description
1 polymer ?
#
loop_
_entity_poly.entity_id
_entity_poly.type
_entity_poly.pdbx_seq_one_letter_code
_entity_poly.pdbx_strand_id
1 'polypeptide(L)' 'MQFSSFSEFINMGGYGFYVWLSFGVAALLLVILFLDSKSGHQRTINNIAKRKQREDKLRQAREQRKQQQSQQAAP' A
#
# COMPACT_ATOMS: atom_id res chain seq x y z
N MET A 1 -9.97 14.24 44.98
CA MET A 1 -9.78 13.34 43.82
C MET A 1 -9.94 14.21 42.58
N GLN A 2 -8.91 14.37 41.75
CA GLN A 2 -8.94 15.36 40.65
C GLN A 2 -9.92 14.99 39.53
N PHE A 3 -10.32 13.72 39.42
CA PHE A 3 -11.41 13.29 38.57
C PHE A 3 -12.30 12.35 39.37
N SER A 4 -13.59 12.63 39.40
CA SER A 4 -14.58 11.89 40.20
C SER A 4 -15.21 10.75 39.39
N SER A 5 -15.05 10.80 38.05
CA SER A 5 -15.60 9.81 37.12
C SER A 5 -14.82 9.78 35.81
N PHE A 6 -14.97 8.69 35.05
CA PHE A 6 -14.43 8.57 33.69
C PHE A 6 -14.96 9.66 32.74
N SER A 7 -16.20 10.12 32.96
CA SER A 7 -16.79 11.22 32.18
C SER A 7 -16.06 12.54 32.42
N GLU A 8 -15.68 12.86 33.66
CA GLU A 8 -14.89 14.07 33.96
C GLU A 8 -13.47 14.01 33.38
N PHE A 9 -12.89 12.82 33.25
CA PHE A 9 -11.61 12.66 32.57
C PHE A 9 -11.72 12.92 31.05
N ILE A 10 -12.83 12.51 30.42
CA ILE A 10 -13.07 12.81 29.00
C ILE A 10 -13.48 14.27 28.79
N ASN A 11 -14.20 14.87 29.73
CA ASN A 11 -14.66 16.25 29.61
C ASN A 11 -13.64 17.28 30.12
N MET A 12 -12.68 16.93 30.99
CA MET A 12 -11.66 17.82 31.61
C MET A 12 -12.18 19.26 31.83
N GLY A 13 -13.32 19.42 32.50
CA GLY A 13 -13.90 20.74 32.79
C GLY A 13 -14.28 21.57 31.55
N GLY A 14 -14.58 20.94 30.41
CA GLY A 14 -14.94 21.58 29.14
C GLY A 14 -13.82 21.59 28.08
N TYR A 15 -12.59 21.22 28.44
CA TYR A 15 -11.44 21.23 27.51
C TYR A 15 -11.15 19.88 26.85
N GLY A 16 -11.77 18.81 27.33
CA GLY A 16 -11.47 17.46 26.85
C GLY A 16 -11.72 17.28 25.35
N PHE A 17 -12.71 17.96 24.79
CA PHE A 17 -12.97 17.94 23.34
C PHE A 17 -11.74 18.35 22.51
N TYR A 18 -11.06 19.45 22.88
CA TYR A 18 -9.89 19.96 22.14
C TYR A 18 -8.69 19.02 22.25
N VAL A 19 -8.50 18.42 23.44
CA VAL A 19 -7.44 17.44 23.69
C VAL A 19 -7.69 16.21 22.84
N TRP A 20 -8.86 15.58 22.97
CA TRP A 20 -9.19 14.37 22.22
C TRP A 20 -9.21 14.58 20.70
N LEU A 21 -9.60 15.76 20.22
CA LEU A 21 -9.54 16.08 18.80
C LEU A 21 -8.08 16.22 18.32
N SER A 22 -7.21 16.86 19.09
CA SER A 22 -5.78 16.94 18.80
C SER A 22 -5.12 15.55 18.77
N PHE A 23 -5.40 14.72 19.77
CA PHE A 23 -4.93 13.33 19.81
C PHE A 23 -5.53 12.48 18.69
N GLY A 24 -6.80 12.68 18.34
CA GLY A 24 -7.48 12.00 17.24
C GLY A 24 -6.87 12.35 15.89
N VAL A 25 -6.57 13.64 15.64
CA VAL A 25 -5.88 14.08 14.43
C VAL A 25 -4.47 13.50 14.37
N ALA A 26 -3.72 13.52 15.48
CA ALA A 26 -2.40 12.90 15.53
C ALA A 26 -2.45 11.39 15.25
N ALA A 27 -3.38 10.67 15.87
CA ALA A 27 -3.59 9.25 15.63
C ALA A 27 -3.99 8.97 14.18
N LEU A 28 -4.86 9.80 13.59
CA LEU A 28 -5.25 9.69 12.19
C LEU A 28 -4.04 9.86 11.26
N LEU A 29 -3.19 10.86 11.49
CA LEU A 29 -1.98 11.06 10.71
C LEU A 29 -1.02 9.88 10.81
N LEU A 30 -0.85 9.31 12.02
CA LEU A 30 -0.04 8.11 12.22
C LEU A 30 -0.61 6.89 11.47
N VAL A 31 -1.93 6.70 11.51
CA VAL A 31 -2.60 5.62 10.77
C VAL A 31 -2.41 5.80 9.26
N ILE A 32 -2.60 7.01 8.73
CA ILE A 32 -2.38 7.31 7.32
C ILE A 32 -0.93 7.00 6.93
N LEU A 33 0.04 7.45 7.72
CA LEU A 33 1.47 7.20 7.47
C LEU A 33 1.79 5.70 7.51
N PHE A 34 1.19 4.96 8.44
CA PHE A 34 1.37 3.52 8.55
C PHE A 34 0.79 2.78 7.33
N LEU A 35 -0.41 3.15 6.88
CA LEU A 35 -1.04 2.58 5.69
C LEU A 35 -0.26 2.92 4.41
N ASP A 36 0.27 4.15 4.31
CA ASP A 36 1.09 4.58 3.18
C ASP A 36 2.42 3.83 3.16
N SER A 37 3.10 3.71 4.30
CA SER A 37 4.31 2.91 4.47
C SER A 37 4.09 1.45 4.06
N LYS A 38 2.97 0.84 4.47
CA LYS A 38 2.61 -0.51 4.05
C LYS A 38 2.31 -0.61 2.55
N SER A 39 1.71 0.42 1.97
CA SER A 39 1.37 0.47 0.53
C SER A 39 2.57 0.73 -0.37
N GLY A 40 3.61 1.42 0.12
CA GLY A 40 4.83 1.72 -0.64
C GLY A 40 5.54 0.47 -1.14
N HIS A 41 5.60 -0.58 -0.31
CA HIS A 41 6.21 -1.86 -0.69
C HIS A 41 5.44 -2.57 -1.82
N GLN A 42 4.10 -2.57 -1.73
CA GLN A 42 3.26 -3.25 -2.71
C GLN A 42 3.25 -2.53 -4.07
N ARG A 43 3.35 -1.19 -4.08
CA ARG A 43 3.44 -0.38 -5.31
C ARG A 43 4.70 -0.72 -6.11
N THR A 44 5.84 -0.86 -5.45
CA THR A 44 7.10 -1.21 -6.12
C THR A 44 7.05 -2.62 -6.70
N ILE A 45 6.56 -3.60 -5.94
CA ILE A 45 6.41 -4.99 -6.41
C ILE A 45 5.45 -5.07 -7.61
N ASN A 46 4.29 -4.40 -7.55
CA ASN A 46 3.32 -4.42 -8.65
C ASN A 46 3.89 -3.78 -9.93
N ASN A 47 4.70 -2.73 -9.81
CA ASN A 47 5.34 -2.11 -10.97
C ASN A 47 6.39 -3.02 -11.61
N ILE A 48 7.16 -3.76 -10.82
CA ILE A 48 8.12 -4.75 -11.31
C ILE A 48 7.39 -5.94 -11.95
N ALA A 49 6.35 -6.46 -11.32
CA ALA A 49 5.55 -7.58 -11.83
C ALA A 49 4.93 -7.26 -13.21
N LYS A 50 4.39 -6.05 -13.38
CA LYS A 50 3.83 -5.59 -14.66
C LYS A 50 4.88 -5.50 -15.76
N ARG A 51 6.11 -5.09 -15.44
CA ARG A 51 7.22 -5.04 -16.41
C ARG A 51 7.65 -6.45 -16.81
N LYS A 52 7.82 -7.34 -15.84
CA LYS A 52 8.20 -8.74 -16.06
C LYS A 52 7.19 -9.47 -16.96
N GLN A 53 5.88 -9.30 -16.72
CA GLN A 53 4.85 -9.92 -17.55
C GLN A 53 4.91 -9.51 -19.04
N ARG A 54 5.28 -8.26 -19.34
CA ARG A 54 5.41 -7.82 -20.74
C ARG A 54 6.64 -8.43 -21.40
N GLU A 55 7.76 -8.47 -20.67
CA GLU A 55 8.99 -9.09 -21.17
C GLU A 55 8.82 -10.59 -21.41
N ASP A 56 8.16 -11.30 -20.50
CA ASP A 56 7.91 -12.74 -20.63
C ASP A 56 7.03 -13.06 -21.85
N LYS A 57 5.97 -12.27 -22.10
CA LYS A 57 5.15 -12.42 -23.32
C LYS A 57 5.96 -12.19 -24.61
N LEU A 58 6.82 -11.17 -24.63
CA LEU A 58 7.69 -10.88 -25.77
C LEU A 58 8.79 -11.93 -25.97
N ARG A 59 9.24 -12.59 -24.90
CA ARG A 59 10.18 -13.72 -24.97
C ARG A 59 9.50 -14.96 -25.57
N GLN A 60 8.32 -15.32 -25.06
CA GLN A 60 7.54 -16.45 -25.59
C GLN A 60 7.18 -16.27 -27.07
N ALA A 61 6.76 -15.07 -27.49
CA ALA A 61 6.48 -14.80 -28.91
C ALA A 61 7.73 -14.92 -29.80
N ARG A 62 8.92 -14.56 -29.29
CA ARG A 62 10.19 -14.73 -30.02
C ARG A 62 10.62 -16.20 -30.11
N GLU A 63 10.41 -16.97 -29.04
CA GLU A 63 10.69 -18.41 -29.04
C GLU A 63 9.78 -19.17 -30.00
N GLN A 64 8.48 -18.87 -30.00
CA GLN A 64 7.51 -19.44 -30.94
C GLN A 64 7.87 -19.08 -32.40
N ARG A 65 8.26 -17.83 -32.65
CA ARG A 65 8.73 -17.42 -33.99
C ARG A 65 10.00 -18.17 -34.41
N LYS A 66 10.97 -18.35 -33.52
CA LYS A 66 12.17 -19.14 -33.80
C LYS A 66 11.84 -20.60 -34.11
N GLN A 67 10.92 -21.21 -33.36
CA GLN A 67 10.48 -22.59 -33.59
C GLN A 67 9.72 -22.73 -34.92
N GLN A 68 8.80 -21.81 -35.25
CA GLN A 68 8.13 -21.80 -36.55
C GLN A 68 9.10 -21.61 -37.71
N GLN A 69 10.08 -20.73 -37.56
CA GLN A 69 11.07 -20.46 -38.61
C GLN A 69 12.03 -21.64 -38.81
N SER A 70 12.32 -22.42 -37.77
CA SER A 70 13.12 -23.65 -37.89
C SER A 70 12.33 -24.84 -38.45
N GLN A 71 11.02 -24.91 -38.23
CA GLN A 71 10.15 -25.90 -38.89
C GLN A 71 9.88 -25.60 -40.37
N GLN A 72 9.81 -24.32 -40.77
CA GLN A 72 9.68 -23.92 -42.18
C GLN A 72 11.00 -24.00 -42.98
N ALA A 73 12.15 -24.02 -42.30
CA ALA A 73 13.47 -24.10 -42.94
C ALA A 73 14.00 -25.55 -43.07
N ALA A 74 13.27 -26.56 -42.60
CA ALA A 74 13.61 -27.96 -42.78
C ALA A 74 12.95 -28.48 -44.09
N PRO A 75 13.74 -28.83 -45.13
CA PRO A 75 13.25 -29.38 -46.39
C PRO A 75 12.77 -30.83 -46.27
#